data_AF-A0A2Z6LRX5-F1
#
_entry.id   AF-A0A2Z6LRX5-F1
#
_cell.length_a   1.000
_cell.length_b   1.000
_cell.length_c   1.000
_cell.angle_alpha   90.00
_cell.angle_beta   90.00
_cell.angle_gamma   90.00
#
_symmetry.space_group_name_H-M   'P 1'
#
loop_
_entity.id
_entity.type
_entity.pdbx_description
1 polymer ?
#
loop_
_entity_poly.entity_id
_entity_poly.type
_entity_poly.pdbx_seq_one_letter_code
_entity_poly.pdbx_strand_id
1 'polypeptide(L)' 'MADKAVTIRTRKFMTNRLLSRKQFVIDVLHPGRANVSKNGLDTKVEKSRKQMKERKNRSKKIRGVKKTKAGDAAKGGKKK' A
#
# COMPACT_ATOMS: atom_id res chain seq x y z
N MET A 1 -0.32 9.30 28.73
CA MET A 1 -1.22 8.31 28.09
C MET A 1 -0.62 7.95 26.73
N ALA A 2 -0.10 6.73 26.57
CA ALA A 2 0.52 6.35 25.30
C ALA A 2 -0.53 6.32 24.19
N ASP A 3 -0.30 7.07 23.11
CA ASP A 3 -1.03 6.92 21.86
C ASP A 3 -0.88 5.48 21.37
N LYS A 4 -1.85 4.63 21.71
CA LYS A 4 -1.83 3.23 21.32
C LYS A 4 -1.86 3.16 19.79
N ALA A 5 -0.81 2.59 19.21
CA ALA A 5 -0.61 2.59 17.78
C ALA A 5 -1.76 1.87 17.04
N VAL A 6 -2.40 2.60 16.12
CA VAL A 6 -3.41 2.01 15.21
C VAL A 6 -2.73 0.99 14.30
N THR A 7 -3.11 -0.27 14.45
CA THR A 7 -2.57 -1.38 13.67
C THR A 7 -3.52 -1.71 12.52
N ILE A 8 -2.99 -1.79 11.30
CA ILE A 8 -3.77 -2.09 10.10
C ILE A 8 -3.29 -3.43 9.54
N ARG A 9 -4.22 -4.37 9.37
CA ARG A 9 -3.99 -5.66 8.73
C ARG A 9 -4.75 -5.72 7.41
N THR A 10 -4.13 -6.32 6.39
CA THR A 10 -4.79 -6.56 5.10
C THR A 10 -5.12 -8.05 4.99
N ARG A 11 -6.37 -8.37 4.66
CA ARG A 11 -6.86 -9.72 4.42
C ARG A 11 -7.40 -9.85 3.00
N LYS A 12 -7.52 -11.10 2.53
CA LYS A 12 -8.13 -11.47 1.23
C LYS A 12 -7.64 -10.59 0.07
N PHE A 13 -6.34 -10.34 0.02
CA PHE A 13 -5.77 -9.48 -1.01
C PHE A 13 -5.69 -10.23 -2.33
N MET A 14 -6.37 -9.69 -3.34
CA MET A 14 -6.53 -10.19 -4.68
C MET A 14 -6.14 -9.10 -5.69
N THR A 15 -5.46 -9.50 -6.77
CA THR A 15 -5.25 -8.61 -7.92
C THR A 15 -6.33 -8.89 -8.94
N ASN A 16 -7.30 -7.99 -9.06
CA ASN A 16 -8.38 -8.10 -10.03
C ASN A 16 -7.90 -7.49 -11.37
N ARG A 17 -7.59 -8.37 -12.32
CA ARG A 17 -7.05 -7.99 -13.64
C ARG A 17 -8.13 -7.43 -14.57
N LEU A 18 -9.40 -7.79 -14.38
CA LEU A 18 -10.52 -7.29 -15.19
C LEU A 18 -10.72 -5.79 -14.97
N LEU A 19 -10.63 -5.37 -13.71
CA LEU A 19 -10.81 -3.97 -13.31
C LEU A 19 -9.49 -3.22 -13.10
N SER A 20 -8.37 -3.81 -13.54
CA SER A 20 -7.01 -3.27 -13.42
C SER A 20 -6.65 -2.74 -12.04
N ARG A 21 -7.18 -3.35 -10.97
CA ARG A 21 -7.02 -2.86 -9.59
C ARG A 21 -6.76 -3.98 -8.58
N LYS A 22 -6.22 -3.59 -7.43
CA LYS A 22 -6.00 -4.50 -6.30
C LYS A 22 -7.15 -4.37 -5.32
N GLN A 23 -7.82 -5.49 -5.04
CA GLN A 23 -8.93 -5.56 -4.11
C GLN A 23 -8.47 -6.29 -2.84
N PHE A 24 -8.84 -5.77 -1.69
CA PHE A 24 -8.48 -6.36 -0.39
C PHE A 24 -9.42 -5.86 0.69
N VAL A 25 -9.46 -6.60 1.80
CA VAL A 25 -10.18 -6.22 3.02
C VAL A 25 -9.17 -5.66 4.01
N ILE A 26 -9.54 -4.58 4.70
CA ILE A 26 -8.71 -3.94 5.72
C ILE A 26 -9.35 -4.20 7.07
N ASP A 27 -8.58 -4.77 8.00
CA ASP A 27 -8.94 -4.78 9.41
C ASP A 27 -8.16 -3.68 10.11
N VAL A 28 -8.87 -2.83 10.83
CA VAL A 28 -8.29 -1.74 11.61
C VAL A 28 -8.45 -2.07 13.09
N LEU A 29 -7.33 -2.13 13.81
CA LEU A 29 -7.30 -2.30 15.25
C LEU A 29 -6.85 -0.98 15.89
N HIS A 30 -7.76 -0.32 16.61
CA HIS A 30 -7.51 0.94 17.32
C HIS A 30 -7.98 0.85 18.78
N PRO A 31 -7.17 0.29 19.69
CA PRO A 31 -7.59 0.12 21.08
C PRO A 31 -7.67 1.48 21.78
N GLY A 32 -8.84 1.80 22.34
CA GLY A 32 -9.04 3.02 23.14
C GLY A 32 -9.22 4.31 22.33
N ARG A 33 -9.44 4.22 21.01
CA ARG A 33 -9.76 5.36 20.14
C ARG A 33 -11.04 5.08 19.35
N ALA A 34 -11.78 6.14 19.04
CA ALA A 34 -12.85 6.09 18.05
C ALA A 34 -12.34 5.69 16.66
N ASN A 35 -13.26 5.41 15.73
CA ASN A 35 -12.92 5.05 14.36
C ASN A 35 -11.95 6.05 13.73
N VAL A 36 -10.96 5.53 13.01
CA VAL A 36 -9.97 6.32 12.30
C VAL A 36 -10.52 6.85 10.98
N SER A 37 -10.12 8.06 10.60
CA SER A 37 -10.52 8.66 9.33
C SER A 37 -9.88 7.93 8.14
N LYS A 38 -10.59 7.91 7.00
CA LYS A 38 -10.14 7.24 5.77
C LYS A 38 -8.79 7.77 5.28
N ASN A 39 -8.60 9.08 5.31
CA ASN A 39 -7.36 9.74 4.88
C ASN A 39 -6.14 9.28 5.69
N GLY A 40 -6.32 8.96 6.98
CA GLY A 40 -5.26 8.43 7.84
C GLY A 40 -4.91 6.97 7.56
N LEU A 41 -5.82 6.22 6.92
CA LEU A 41 -5.62 4.82 6.56
C LEU A 41 -4.84 4.68 5.25
N ASP A 42 -5.12 5.49 4.24
CA ASP A 42 -4.54 5.38 2.89
C ASP A 42 -3.00 5.42 2.91
N THR A 43 -2.43 6.36 3.67
CA THR A 43 -0.98 6.51 3.83
C THR A 43 -0.30 5.30 4.46
N LYS A 44 -1.01 4.59 5.35
CA LYS A 44 -0.50 3.39 6.02
C LYS A 44 -0.67 2.14 5.15
N VAL A 45 -1.69 2.11 4.30
CA VAL A 45 -1.95 1.01 3.36
C VAL A 45 -0.89 0.95 2.25
N GLU A 46 -0.43 2.10 1.75
CA GLU A 46 0.66 2.16 0.76
C GLU A 46 1.96 1.51 1.27
N LYS A 47 2.26 1.70 2.55
CA LYS A 47 3.44 1.13 3.22
C LYS A 47 3.24 -0.31 3.69
N SER A 48 2.11 -0.94 3.39
CA SER A 48 1.84 -2.30 3.85
C SER A 48 2.88 -3.29 3.30
N ARG A 49 3.34 -4.20 4.16
CA ARG A 49 4.38 -5.20 3.85
C ARG A 49 4.10 -5.99 2.58
N LYS A 50 2.83 -6.30 2.28
CA LYS A 50 2.43 -7.02 1.06
C LYS A 50 2.70 -6.19 -0.20
N GLN A 51 2.37 -4.89 -0.19
CA GLN A 51 2.64 -3.98 -1.30
C GLN A 51 4.15 -3.82 -1.56
N MET A 52 4.94 -3.65 -0.50
CA MET A 52 6.40 -3.55 -0.60
C MET A 52 7.02 -4.82 -1.21
N LYS A 53 6.55 -6.00 -0.79
CA LYS A 53 7.00 -7.29 -1.34
C LYS A 53 6.65 -7.44 -2.81
N GLU A 54 5.43 -7.09 -3.23
CA GLU A 54 5.04 -7.15 -4.63
C GLU A 54 5.80 -6.15 -5.52
N ARG A 55 6.08 -4.94 -5.02
CA ARG A 55 6.94 -3.97 -5.72
C ARG A 55 8.37 -4.51 -5.86
N LYS A 56 8.94 -5.09 -4.80
CA LYS A 56 10.27 -5.72 -4.81
C LYS A 56 10.33 -6.90 -5.78
N ASN A 57 9.30 -7.74 -5.83
CA ASN A 57 9.26 -8.88 -6.73
C ASN A 57 9.15 -8.45 -8.20
N ARG A 58 8.40 -7.37 -8.50
CA ARG A 58 8.37 -6.77 -9.84
C ARG A 58 9.71 -6.16 -10.24
N SER A 59 10.35 -5.40 -9.34
CA SER A 59 11.64 -4.77 -9.65
C SER A 59 12.78 -5.78 -9.83
N LYS A 60 12.70 -6.95 -9.20
CA LYS A 60 13.66 -8.06 -9.41
C LYS A 60 13.55 -8.69 -10.81
N LYS A 61 12.39 -8.63 -11.47
CA LYS A 61 12.22 -9.15 -12.84
C LYS A 61 12.87 -8.26 -13.91
N ILE A 62 13.15 -7.02 -13.57
CA ILE A 62 13.77 -6.05 -14.46
C ILE A 62 15.28 -6.02 -14.18
N ARG A 63 16.10 -6.13 -15.23
CA ARG A 63 17.57 -6.13 -15.17
C ARG A 63 18.14 -4.85 -15.80
N GLY A 64 19.37 -4.47 -15.40
CA GLY A 64 20.10 -3.32 -15.96
C GLY A 64 19.48 -1.95 -15.66
N VAL A 65 19.83 -0.93 -16.46
CA VAL A 65 19.39 0.48 -16.31
C VAL A 65 17.87 0.66 -16.31
N LYS A 66 17.11 -0.28 -16.90
CA LYS A 66 15.64 -0.27 -16.84
C LYS A 66 15.09 -0.45 -15.41
N LYS A 67 15.87 -1.03 -14.48
CA LYS A 67 15.47 -1.23 -13.08
C LYS A 67 15.42 0.08 -12.29
N THR A 68 16.34 1.01 -12.55
CA THR A 68 16.39 2.31 -11.88
C THR A 68 15.29 3.23 -12.42
N LYS A 69 15.10 3.28 -13.74
CA LYS A 69 14.06 4.12 -14.39
C LYS A 69 12.61 3.76 -14.01
N ALA A 70 12.32 2.50 -13.69
CA ALA A 70 10.98 2.08 -13.23
C ALA A 70 10.57 2.67 -11.87
N GLY A 71 11.51 3.27 -11.13
CA GLY A 71 11.24 4.00 -9.88
C GLY A 71 10.69 5.42 -10.11
N ASP A 72 11.07 6.07 -11.21
CA ASP A 72 10.81 7.49 -11.47
C ASP A 72 9.46 7.76 -12.15
N ALA A 73 8.90 6.78 -12.86
CA ALA A 73 7.62 6.93 -13.56
C ALA A 73 6.40 7.14 -12.63
N ALA A 74 6.55 6.91 -11.32
CA ALA A 74 5.46 7.11 -10.34
C ALA A 74 5.32 8.56 -9.83
N LYS A 75 6.25 9.47 -10.19
CA LYS A 75 6.20 10.89 -9.76
C LYS A 75 5.42 11.82 -10.72
N GLY A 76 4.88 11.32 -11.83
CA GLY A 76 4.21 12.13 -12.86
C GLY A 76 2.70 12.38 -12.67
N GLY A 77 2.09 11.88 -11.60
CA GLY A 77 0.62 11.81 -11.47
C GLY A 77 -0.02 12.68 -10.39
N LYS A 78 0.64 13.73 -9.88
CA LYS A 78 0.02 14.74 -9.00
C LYS A 78 -0.03 16.09 -9.73
N LYS A 79 -0.97 16.22 -10.66
CA LYS A 79 -1.51 17.51 -11.12
C LYS A 79 -3.01 17.35 -11.39
N LYS A 80 -3.81 17.46 -10.35
CA LYS A 80 -4.85 18.49 -10.17
C LYS A 80 -5.49 18.29 -8.80
#